data_AF-A0A6P3Y9P9-F1
#
_entry.id   AF-A0A6P3Y9P9-F1
#
_cell.length_a   1.000
_cell.length_b   1.000
_cell.length_c   1.000
_cell.angle_alpha   90.00
_cell.angle_beta   90.00
_cell.angle_gamma   90.00
#
_symmetry.space_group_name_H-M   'P 1'
#
loop_
_entity.id
_entity.type
_entity.pdbx_description
1 polymer ?
#
loop_
_entity_poly.entity_id
_entity_poly.type
_entity_poly.pdbx_seq_one_letter_code
_entity_poly.pdbx_strand_id
1 'polypeptide(L)'
;MLMDESPMNCLSSSKETLDYDGLFNWTMTYRMNSDVPIPYGRTIRKASSLQSSLWEVNLMDSKTKLLAVMISHCGGRNQRMDYIKALKPLLRDHLDIIGGCISGNSTICPRHFHKDCSVLSSYKFYLSFENSDCREYMTEKVFWNAFHKHAVPIIMGAPLEDCRRLLPPGSYLHRIQALLSHLRGPEL
;
A
#
# COMPACT_ATOMS: atom_id res chain seq x y z
N MET A 1 -0.19 -8.31 23.53
CA MET A 1 -0.31 -6.96 22.94
C MET A 1 -0.78 -7.06 21.49
N LEU A 2 -1.91 -6.42 21.14
CA LEU A 2 -2.44 -6.34 19.77
C LEU A 2 -1.99 -5.02 19.13
N MET A 3 -1.31 -5.10 17.98
CA MET A 3 -0.87 -3.92 17.22
C MET A 3 -1.07 -4.15 15.72
N ASP A 4 -1.98 -3.39 15.13
CA ASP A 4 -2.20 -3.32 13.68
C ASP A 4 -1.29 -2.27 13.00
N GLU A 5 -0.92 -1.23 13.74
CA GLU A 5 -0.11 -0.13 13.26
C GLU A 5 1.41 -0.36 13.38
N SER A 6 2.20 0.39 12.61
CA SER A 6 3.67 0.36 12.69
C SER A 6 4.18 0.77 14.07
N PRO A 7 5.34 0.24 14.54
CA PRO A 7 5.92 0.60 15.84
C PRO A 7 6.11 2.11 16.05
N MET A 8 6.30 2.86 14.96
CA MET A 8 6.51 4.31 14.99
C MET A 8 5.23 5.12 15.20
N ASN A 9 4.06 4.52 14.92
CA ASN A 9 2.74 5.15 15.04
C ASN A 9 1.85 4.43 16.06
N CYS A 10 2.40 3.40 16.73
CA CYS A 10 1.81 2.82 17.90
C CYS A 10 1.81 3.85 19.05
N LEU A 11 0.62 4.19 19.56
CA LEU A 11 0.51 4.98 20.77
C LEU A 11 1.05 4.13 21.93
N SER A 12 2.26 4.44 22.38
CA SER A 12 2.78 3.92 23.63
C SER A 12 1.82 4.31 24.76
N SER A 13 1.26 3.29 25.41
CA SER A 13 0.66 3.29 26.75
C SER A 13 -0.55 4.21 26.99
N SER A 14 -1.77 3.67 26.86
CA SER A 14 -2.86 4.09 27.74
C SER A 14 -2.50 3.67 29.17
N LYS A 15 -2.88 4.47 30.18
CA LYS A 15 -2.66 4.16 31.61
C LYS A 15 -3.12 2.74 32.00
N GLU A 16 -4.09 2.18 31.29
CA GLU A 16 -4.63 0.83 31.50
C GLU A 16 -3.67 -0.30 31.08
N THR A 17 -2.71 -0.05 30.20
CA THR A 17 -1.73 -1.07 29.76
C THR A 17 -0.60 -1.32 30.75
N LEU A 18 -0.35 -0.40 31.70
CA LEU A 18 0.67 -0.56 32.73
C LEU A 18 0.32 -1.66 33.74
N ASP A 19 -0.96 -1.84 34.07
CA ASP A 19 -1.42 -2.87 35.02
C ASP A 19 -1.30 -4.30 34.46
N TYR A 20 -1.17 -4.43 33.13
CA TYR A 20 -0.99 -5.72 32.44
C TYR A 20 0.42 -5.89 31.86
N ASP A 21 1.32 -4.95 32.14
CA ASP A 21 2.71 -5.06 31.71
C ASP A 21 3.38 -6.26 32.41
N GLY A 22 4.00 -7.15 31.63
CA GLY A 22 4.57 -8.40 32.11
C GLY A 22 3.57 -9.54 32.44
N LEU A 23 2.25 -9.33 32.32
CA LEU A 23 1.24 -10.41 32.52
C LEU A 23 1.03 -11.26 31.26
N PHE A 24 1.22 -10.68 30.07
CA PHE A 24 1.04 -11.38 28.80
C PHE A 24 2.29 -11.24 27.92
N ASN A 25 2.99 -12.36 27.69
CA ASN A 25 4.14 -12.42 26.79
C ASN A 25 3.77 -12.63 25.31
N TRP A 26 2.48 -12.66 24.98
CA TRP A 26 2.03 -12.93 23.62
C TRP A 26 1.85 -11.63 22.82
N THR A 27 2.36 -11.64 21.61
CA THR A 27 2.29 -10.58 20.61
C THR A 27 1.34 -10.98 19.49
N MET A 28 0.49 -10.03 19.09
CA MET A 28 -0.49 -10.24 18.03
C MET A 28 -0.40 -9.06 17.06
N THR A 29 0.35 -9.23 15.97
CA THR A 29 0.72 -8.11 15.09
C THR A 29 0.72 -8.51 13.62
N TYR A 30 0.89 -7.56 12.70
CA TYR A 30 1.06 -7.86 11.28
C TYR A 30 2.32 -8.67 10.94
N ARG A 31 3.29 -8.75 11.85
CA ARG A 31 4.54 -9.47 11.64
C ARG A 31 4.32 -10.98 11.69
N MET A 32 4.91 -11.71 10.75
CA MET A 32 4.84 -13.16 10.69
C MET A 32 5.60 -13.85 11.84
N ASN A 33 6.44 -13.12 12.57
CA ASN A 33 7.17 -13.63 13.73
C ASN A 33 6.52 -13.29 15.08
N SER A 34 5.31 -12.74 15.11
CA SER A 34 4.55 -12.63 16.37
C SER A 34 3.92 -13.95 16.77
N ASP A 35 3.58 -14.12 18.05
CA ASP A 35 2.93 -15.33 18.58
C ASP A 35 1.62 -15.66 17.85
N VAL A 36 0.86 -14.60 17.50
CA VAL A 36 -0.36 -14.69 16.69
C VAL A 36 -0.27 -13.70 15.52
N PRO A 37 0.23 -14.10 14.34
CA PRO A 37 0.32 -13.23 13.17
C PRO A 37 -1.05 -12.84 12.61
N ILE A 38 -1.28 -11.53 12.46
CA ILE A 38 -2.48 -10.94 11.85
C ILE A 38 -2.05 -9.95 10.74
N PRO A 39 -1.51 -10.43 9.61
CA PRO A 39 -1.20 -9.56 8.48
C PRO A 39 -2.49 -9.03 7.83
N TYR A 40 -2.42 -7.83 7.26
CA TYR A 40 -3.53 -7.22 6.50
C TYR A 40 -3.95 -8.08 5.30
N GLY A 41 -3.02 -8.82 4.70
CA GLY A 41 -3.31 -9.74 3.62
C GLY A 41 -2.18 -10.74 3.42
N ARG A 42 -2.49 -11.79 2.66
CA ARG A 42 -1.53 -12.83 2.29
C ARG A 42 -1.76 -13.25 0.85
N THR A 43 -0.69 -13.64 0.18
CA THR A 43 -0.78 -14.21 -1.15
C THR A 43 -0.60 -15.72 -1.06
N ILE A 44 -1.41 -16.45 -1.82
CA ILE A 44 -1.40 -17.91 -1.82
C ILE A 44 -1.15 -18.38 -3.25
N ARG A 45 -0.24 -19.34 -3.40
CA ARG A 45 0.02 -19.95 -4.71
C ARG A 45 -1.20 -20.76 -5.11
N LYS A 46 -1.80 -20.41 -6.24
CA LYS A 46 -2.93 -21.16 -6.80
C LYS A 46 -2.42 -22.46 -7.45
N ALA A 47 -3.08 -23.58 -7.19
CA ALA A 47 -2.77 -24.86 -7.81
C ALA A 47 -3.34 -24.90 -9.25
N SER A 48 -2.51 -24.59 -10.24
CA SER A 48 -2.74 -24.74 -11.70
C SER A 48 -3.85 -23.88 -12.36
N SER A 49 -3.75 -23.80 -13.70
CA SER A 49 -4.24 -22.75 -14.59
C SER A 49 -5.77 -22.72 -14.76
N LEU A 50 -6.45 -21.86 -14.00
CA LEU A 50 -7.76 -21.36 -14.41
C LEU A 50 -7.53 -20.45 -15.63
N GLN A 51 -8.13 -20.81 -16.77
CA GLN A 51 -8.06 -20.08 -18.05
C GLN A 51 -8.22 -18.57 -17.83
N SER A 52 -7.13 -17.83 -18.08
CA SER A 52 -7.03 -16.39 -17.82
C SER A 52 -7.70 -15.52 -18.89
N SER A 53 -8.20 -16.10 -19.97
CA SER A 53 -8.48 -15.35 -21.19
C SER A 53 -9.78 -14.54 -21.17
N LEU A 54 -10.69 -14.78 -20.22
CA LEU A 54 -11.99 -14.08 -20.18
C LEU A 54 -11.99 -12.82 -19.30
N TRP A 55 -11.03 -12.65 -18.39
CA TRP A 55 -11.01 -11.51 -17.44
C TRP A 55 -10.15 -10.32 -17.91
N GLU A 56 -9.19 -10.54 -18.81
CA GLU A 56 -8.18 -9.54 -19.16
C GLU A 56 -8.71 -8.41 -20.05
N VAL A 57 -9.59 -8.73 -21.01
CA VAL A 57 -10.03 -7.77 -22.05
C VAL A 57 -10.89 -6.64 -21.46
N ASN A 58 -11.91 -6.98 -20.65
CA ASN A 58 -12.80 -5.96 -20.05
C ASN A 58 -12.13 -5.15 -18.94
N LEU A 59 -11.12 -5.72 -18.28
CA LEU A 59 -10.50 -5.08 -17.12
C LEU A 59 -9.60 -3.92 -17.55
N MET A 60 -8.79 -4.09 -18.60
CA MET A 60 -7.86 -3.04 -19.05
C MET A 60 -8.60 -1.85 -19.66
N ASP A 61 -9.72 -2.08 -20.33
CA ASP A 61 -10.57 -1.01 -20.88
C ASP A 61 -11.17 -0.12 -19.77
N SER A 62 -11.37 -0.67 -18.58
CA SER A 62 -11.85 0.09 -17.42
C SER A 62 -10.78 0.98 -16.78
N LYS A 63 -9.50 0.80 -17.12
CA LYS A 63 -8.35 1.50 -16.53
C LYS A 63 -8.01 2.79 -17.30
N THR A 64 -8.77 3.86 -17.04
CA THR A 64 -8.64 5.15 -17.73
C THR A 64 -7.58 6.08 -17.13
N LYS A 65 -7.13 5.84 -15.90
CA LYS A 65 -6.17 6.69 -15.18
C LYS A 65 -4.86 5.97 -14.91
N LEU A 66 -3.75 6.72 -14.82
CA LEU A 66 -2.43 6.12 -14.66
C LEU A 66 -2.13 5.76 -13.20
N LEU A 67 -2.03 6.75 -12.31
CA LEU A 67 -1.50 6.58 -10.97
C LEU A 67 -2.38 7.28 -9.93
N ALA A 68 -2.71 6.58 -8.85
CA ALA A 68 -3.36 7.16 -7.68
C ALA A 68 -2.53 6.95 -6.42
N VAL A 69 -2.71 7.85 -5.46
CA VAL A 69 -2.37 7.62 -4.06
C VAL A 69 -3.51 8.12 -3.19
N MET A 70 -3.93 7.33 -2.19
CA MET A 70 -4.93 7.77 -1.21
C MET A 70 -4.27 7.95 0.16
N ILE A 71 -4.32 9.16 0.72
CA ILE A 71 -3.63 9.50 1.97
C ILE A 71 -4.54 10.32 2.88
N SER A 72 -4.78 9.77 4.06
CA SER A 72 -5.48 10.43 5.17
C SER A 72 -4.55 10.89 6.29
N HIS A 73 -3.41 10.23 6.48
CA HIS A 73 -2.41 10.59 7.50
C HIS A 73 -1.22 11.31 6.85
N CYS A 74 -1.09 12.60 7.11
CA CYS A 74 -0.08 13.45 6.46
C CYS A 74 1.28 13.41 7.17
N GLY A 75 1.33 12.84 8.38
CA GLY A 75 2.56 12.55 9.09
C GLY A 75 3.24 11.28 8.58
N GLY A 76 4.39 10.99 9.18
CA GLY A 76 5.23 9.85 8.85
C GLY A 76 6.70 10.24 8.89
N ARG A 77 7.55 9.39 9.46
CA ARG A 77 9.00 9.65 9.58
C ARG A 77 9.79 9.16 8.36
N ASN A 78 9.13 8.52 7.40
CA ASN A 78 9.75 7.94 6.22
C ASN A 78 9.73 8.86 4.98
N GLN A 79 9.49 10.17 5.15
CA GLN A 79 9.50 11.15 4.06
C GLN A 79 8.52 10.85 2.91
N ARG A 80 7.51 9.99 3.15
CA ARG A 80 6.50 9.62 2.15
C ARG A 80 5.89 10.84 1.46
N MET A 81 5.52 11.86 2.24
CA MET A 81 4.88 13.06 1.70
C MET A 81 5.84 13.87 0.82
N ASP A 82 7.12 13.96 1.20
CA ASP A 82 8.12 14.67 0.41
C ASP A 82 8.37 13.94 -0.92
N TYR A 83 8.41 12.61 -0.88
CA TYR A 83 8.51 11.77 -2.07
C TYR A 83 7.32 12.01 -3.03
N ILE A 84 6.10 12.05 -2.51
CA ILE A 84 4.88 12.27 -3.32
C ILE A 84 4.85 13.69 -3.88
N LYS A 85 5.23 14.70 -3.10
CA LYS A 85 5.33 16.09 -3.55
C LYS A 85 6.37 16.25 -4.65
N ALA A 86 7.52 15.57 -4.55
CA ALA A 86 8.55 15.55 -5.59
C ALA A 86 8.06 14.84 -6.87
N LEU A 87 7.22 13.82 -6.74
CA LEU A 87 6.65 13.10 -7.86
C LEU A 87 5.58 13.86 -8.63
N LYS A 88 4.74 14.63 -7.94
CA LYS A 88 3.61 15.35 -8.56
C LYS A 88 4.01 16.21 -9.77
N PRO A 89 5.06 17.05 -9.75
CA PRO A 89 5.45 17.82 -10.92
C PRO A 89 6.04 16.96 -12.04
N LEU A 90 6.69 15.83 -11.72
CA LEU A 90 7.27 14.92 -12.72
C LEU A 90 6.17 14.17 -13.49
N LEU A 91 5.11 13.76 -12.80
CA LEU A 91 4.00 13.00 -13.38
C LEU A 91 2.81 13.86 -13.80
N ARG A 92 2.78 15.14 -13.41
CA ARG A 92 1.75 16.13 -13.77
C ARG A 92 0.34 15.58 -13.52
N ASP A 93 -0.45 15.43 -14.57
CA ASP A 93 -1.86 15.00 -14.54
C ASP A 93 -2.02 13.48 -14.44
N HIS A 94 -0.91 12.73 -14.47
CA HIS A 94 -0.93 11.28 -14.37
C HIS A 94 -0.96 10.76 -12.93
N LEU A 95 -0.70 11.61 -11.92
CA LEU A 95 -0.74 11.27 -10.50
C LEU A 95 -1.88 11.99 -9.79
N ASP A 96 -2.93 11.26 -9.42
CA ASP A 96 -4.03 11.76 -8.60
C ASP A 96 -3.76 11.50 -7.12
N ILE A 97 -3.82 12.55 -6.29
CA ILE A 97 -3.54 12.48 -4.86
C ILE A 97 -4.84 12.67 -4.09
N ILE A 98 -5.46 11.57 -3.68
CA ILE A 98 -6.79 11.52 -3.09
C ILE A 98 -6.67 11.61 -1.55
N GLY A 99 -7.50 12.45 -0.92
CA GLY A 99 -7.54 12.60 0.53
C GLY A 99 -7.13 13.99 1.02
N GLY A 100 -6.93 14.13 2.32
CA GLY A 100 -6.87 15.43 3.00
C GLY A 100 -5.50 16.09 3.10
N CYS A 101 -4.43 15.44 2.60
CA CYS A 101 -3.06 15.91 2.84
C CYS A 101 -2.53 16.93 1.84
N ILE A 102 -3.24 17.14 0.72
CA ILE A 102 -2.89 18.12 -0.29
C ILE A 102 -4.15 18.90 -0.66
N SER A 103 -4.03 20.23 -0.67
CA SER A 103 -5.09 21.15 -1.05
C SER A 103 -5.51 20.95 -2.50
N GLY A 104 -6.81 20.98 -2.79
CA GLY A 104 -7.34 21.06 -4.16
C GLY A 104 -7.82 19.73 -4.78
N ASN A 105 -7.76 18.59 -4.10
CA ASN A 105 -8.44 17.37 -4.59
C ASN A 105 -9.84 17.22 -3.98
N SER A 106 -10.85 17.22 -4.84
CA SER A 106 -12.28 17.08 -4.52
C SER A 106 -12.79 15.64 -4.55
N THR A 107 -11.93 14.64 -4.80
CA THR A 107 -12.34 13.23 -4.85
C THR A 107 -12.57 12.72 -3.43
N ILE A 108 -13.85 12.63 -3.03
CA ILE A 108 -14.26 12.16 -1.72
C ILE A 108 -14.33 10.64 -1.75
N CYS A 109 -13.21 9.96 -1.51
CA CYS A 109 -13.28 8.60 -0.97
C CYS A 109 -13.84 8.68 0.46
N PRO A 110 -14.71 7.75 0.89
CA PRO A 110 -15.17 7.73 2.28
C PRO A 110 -13.96 7.65 3.22
N ARG A 111 -13.92 8.51 4.24
CA ARG A 111 -12.92 8.41 5.30
C ARG A 111 -13.25 7.19 6.14
N HIS A 112 -12.61 6.05 5.87
CA HIS A 112 -12.41 4.88 6.75
C HIS A 112 -11.82 3.74 5.91
N PHE A 113 -10.82 3.02 6.44
CA PHE A 113 -10.12 1.95 5.74
C PHE A 113 -11.02 0.75 5.33
N HIS A 114 -12.17 0.58 5.98
CA HIS A 114 -13.17 -0.44 5.61
C HIS A 114 -14.17 0.00 4.54
N LYS A 115 -14.20 1.28 4.16
CA LYS A 115 -15.13 1.76 3.14
C LYS A 115 -14.46 1.74 1.78
N ASP A 116 -15.15 1.12 0.83
CA ASP A 116 -14.62 1.00 -0.52
C ASP A 116 -14.51 2.37 -1.20
N CYS A 117 -13.39 2.61 -1.89
CA CYS A 117 -13.26 3.72 -2.82
C CYS A 117 -13.23 3.20 -4.26
N SER A 118 -14.41 3.15 -4.87
CA SER A 118 -14.60 2.62 -6.23
C SER A 118 -13.80 3.37 -7.31
N VAL A 119 -13.50 4.66 -7.10
CA VAL A 119 -12.69 5.48 -8.01
C VAL A 119 -11.30 4.86 -8.23
N LEU A 120 -10.76 4.14 -7.24
CA LEU A 120 -9.45 3.46 -7.36
C LEU A 120 -9.44 2.37 -8.43
N SER A 121 -10.60 1.79 -8.80
CA SER A 121 -10.70 0.79 -9.87
C SER A 121 -10.26 1.35 -11.23
N SER A 122 -10.31 2.66 -11.45
CA SER A 122 -9.94 3.28 -12.74
C SER A 122 -8.43 3.42 -12.97
N TYR A 123 -7.58 3.14 -11.96
CA TYR A 123 -6.14 3.37 -12.06
C TYR A 123 -5.36 2.09 -12.41
N LYS A 124 -4.36 2.24 -13.29
CA LYS A 124 -3.42 1.17 -13.66
C LYS A 124 -2.43 0.85 -12.54
N PHE A 125 -1.93 1.89 -11.89
CA PHE A 125 -0.98 1.82 -10.79
C PHE A 125 -1.52 2.50 -9.54
N TYR A 126 -1.11 2.01 -8.39
CA TYR A 126 -1.45 2.60 -7.10
C TYR A 126 -0.20 2.74 -6.24
N LEU A 127 0.06 3.92 -5.68
CA LEU A 127 1.16 4.14 -4.74
C LEU A 127 0.77 3.59 -3.37
N SER A 128 1.22 2.37 -3.07
CA SER A 128 1.04 1.73 -1.78
C SER A 128 2.12 2.19 -0.79
N PHE A 129 2.13 3.48 -0.48
CA PHE A 129 3.16 4.07 0.37
C PHE A 129 2.71 4.08 1.83
N GLU A 130 3.43 3.36 2.68
CA GLU A 130 3.17 3.32 4.11
C GLU A 130 3.70 4.55 4.85
N ASN A 131 3.16 4.79 6.05
CA ASN A 131 3.57 5.90 6.93
C ASN A 131 4.90 5.63 7.67
N SER A 132 5.43 4.41 7.58
CA SER A 132 6.64 3.95 8.24
C SER A 132 7.37 2.92 7.38
N ASP A 133 8.70 2.91 7.48
CA ASP A 133 9.54 1.88 6.86
C ASP A 133 9.75 0.74 7.86
N CYS A 134 8.99 -0.35 7.71
CA CYS A 134 8.95 -1.45 8.67
C CYS A 134 8.93 -2.81 7.95
N ARG A 135 9.60 -3.82 8.52
CA ARG A 135 9.59 -5.20 8.02
C ARG A 135 8.16 -5.70 7.94
N GLU A 136 7.78 -6.32 6.82
CA GLU A 136 6.46 -6.92 6.57
C GLU A 136 5.25 -5.97 6.69
N TYR A 137 5.47 -4.66 6.92
CA TYR A 137 4.38 -3.70 7.06
C TYR A 137 3.83 -3.34 5.68
N MET A 138 2.85 -4.12 5.24
CA MET A 138 2.07 -3.91 4.03
C MET A 138 0.60 -3.97 4.42
N THR A 139 -0.08 -2.85 4.27
CA THR A 139 -1.42 -2.66 4.84
C THR A 139 -2.51 -2.77 3.77
N GLU A 140 -3.65 -2.14 4.02
CA GLU A 140 -4.75 -2.09 3.08
C GLU A 140 -4.39 -1.47 1.73
N LYS A 141 -3.34 -0.65 1.71
CA LYS A 141 -2.82 0.00 0.52
C LYS A 141 -2.35 -0.98 -0.54
N VAL A 142 -1.78 -2.11 -0.13
CA VAL A 142 -1.34 -3.17 -1.07
C VAL A 142 -2.53 -4.07 -1.41
N PHE A 143 -3.25 -4.55 -0.40
CA PHE A 143 -4.21 -5.62 -0.58
C PHE A 143 -5.58 -5.15 -1.10
N TRP A 144 -6.19 -4.12 -0.48
CA TRP A 144 -7.52 -3.64 -0.88
C TRP A 144 -7.47 -2.50 -1.89
N ASN A 145 -6.54 -1.55 -1.77
CA ASN A 145 -6.51 -0.39 -2.68
C ASN A 145 -5.82 -0.69 -4.02
N ALA A 146 -4.91 -1.67 -4.07
CA ALA A 146 -4.21 -2.06 -5.28
C ALA A 146 -4.70 -3.41 -5.82
N PHE A 147 -4.35 -4.54 -5.18
CA PHE A 147 -4.65 -5.87 -5.75
C PHE A 147 -6.15 -6.13 -5.94
N HIS A 148 -6.97 -5.84 -4.94
CA HIS A 148 -8.43 -6.00 -5.05
C HIS A 148 -9.06 -5.05 -6.10
N LYS A 149 -8.35 -3.97 -6.47
CA LYS A 149 -8.74 -3.06 -7.55
C LYS A 149 -8.06 -3.39 -8.87
N HIS A 150 -7.32 -4.50 -8.95
CA HIS A 150 -6.52 -4.87 -10.12
C HIS A 150 -5.55 -3.76 -10.59
N ALA A 151 -5.04 -2.97 -9.66
CA ALA A 151 -3.95 -2.03 -9.92
C ALA A 151 -2.62 -2.66 -9.49
N VAL A 152 -1.54 -2.32 -10.19
CA VAL A 152 -0.19 -2.74 -9.81
C VAL A 152 0.30 -1.82 -8.67
N PRO A 153 0.57 -2.35 -7.46
CA PRO A 153 1.09 -1.55 -6.36
C PRO A 153 2.55 -1.13 -6.62
N ILE A 154 2.83 0.15 -6.37
CA ILE A 154 4.19 0.70 -6.24
C ILE A 154 4.45 0.89 -4.75
N ILE A 155 5.34 0.08 -4.20
CA ILE A 155 5.48 -0.09 -2.75
C ILE A 155 6.62 0.76 -2.20
N MET A 156 6.34 1.43 -1.08
CA MET A 156 7.30 2.11 -0.20
C MET A 156 6.89 1.85 1.25
N GLY A 157 7.85 1.56 2.14
CA GLY A 157 7.59 1.10 3.51
C GLY A 157 8.34 -0.19 3.78
N ALA A 158 7.78 -1.32 3.35
CA ALA A 158 8.42 -2.62 3.48
C ALA A 158 9.71 -2.75 2.64
N PRO A 159 10.78 -3.40 3.15
CA PRO A 159 11.97 -3.71 2.37
C PRO A 159 11.67 -4.62 1.18
N LEU A 160 12.47 -4.48 0.12
CA LEU A 160 12.30 -5.26 -1.11
C LEU A 160 12.31 -6.78 -0.86
N GLU A 161 13.11 -7.24 0.10
CA GLU A 161 13.18 -8.65 0.50
C GLU A 161 11.83 -9.17 1.01
N ASP A 162 11.11 -8.38 1.83
CA ASP A 162 9.79 -8.76 2.32
C ASP A 162 8.77 -8.78 1.19
N CYS A 163 8.81 -7.80 0.28
CA CYS A 163 7.96 -7.82 -0.91
C CYS A 163 8.20 -9.08 -1.76
N ARG A 164 9.48 -9.46 -1.98
CA ARG A 164 9.84 -10.65 -2.77
C ARG A 164 9.36 -11.95 -2.14
N ARG A 165 9.39 -12.02 -0.81
CA ARG A 165 8.97 -13.21 -0.06
C ARG A 165 7.45 -13.33 0.06
N LEU A 166 6.75 -12.21 0.22
CA LEU A 166 5.33 -12.19 0.58
C LEU A 166 4.39 -11.95 -0.60
N LEU A 167 4.88 -11.39 -1.71
CA LEU A 167 4.07 -11.03 -2.87
C LEU A 167 4.45 -11.87 -4.11
N PRO A 168 3.50 -12.13 -5.04
CA PRO A 168 3.77 -12.84 -6.27
C PRO A 168 4.85 -12.13 -7.11
N PRO A 169 5.81 -12.85 -7.70
CA PRO A 169 6.80 -12.26 -8.59
C PRO A 169 6.15 -11.50 -9.75
N GLY A 170 6.68 -10.32 -10.09
CA GLY A 170 6.18 -9.49 -11.18
C GLY A 170 4.84 -8.79 -10.92
N SER A 171 4.28 -8.90 -9.71
CA SER A 171 2.99 -8.29 -9.38
C SER A 171 3.06 -6.88 -8.79
N TYR A 172 4.26 -6.34 -8.56
CA TYR A 172 4.46 -5.06 -7.91
C TYR A 172 5.73 -4.36 -8.43
N LEU A 173 5.81 -3.05 -8.20
CA LEU A 173 7.03 -2.26 -8.32
C LEU A 173 7.51 -1.82 -6.93
N HIS A 174 8.82 -1.74 -6.72
CA HIS A 174 9.39 -1.27 -5.44
C HIS A 174 10.07 0.08 -5.66
N ARG A 175 9.51 1.12 -5.04
CA ARG A 175 9.84 2.54 -5.30
C ARG A 175 9.60 2.95 -6.77
N ILE A 176 9.38 4.24 -7.01
CA ILE A 176 9.00 4.71 -8.35
C ILE A 176 10.18 4.85 -9.32
N GLN A 177 11.41 4.75 -8.82
CA GLN A 177 12.61 4.91 -9.65
C GLN A 177 12.66 3.84 -10.75
N ALA A 178 12.13 2.65 -10.47
CA ALA A 178 11.91 1.60 -11.47
C ALA A 178 10.91 2.01 -12.57
N LEU A 179 9.83 2.73 -12.21
CA LEU A 179 8.85 3.24 -13.17
C LEU A 179 9.46 4.37 -14.02
N LEU A 180 10.19 5.30 -13.42
CA LEU A 180 10.87 6.37 -14.17
C LEU A 180 11.93 5.83 -15.14
N SER A 181 12.65 4.76 -14.77
CA SER A 181 13.55 4.07 -15.70
C SER A 181 12.82 3.38 -16.85
N HIS A 182 11.62 2.82 -16.61
CA HIS A 182 10.80 2.24 -17.68
C HIS A 182 10.18 3.29 -18.61
N LEU A 183 9.77 4.44 -18.08
CA LEU A 183 9.15 5.52 -18.86
C LEU A 183 10.16 6.30 -19.72
N ARG A 184 11.45 6.28 -19.37
CA ARG A 184 12.51 6.96 -20.15
C ARG A 184 12.91 6.20 -21.43
N GLY A 185 12.47 4.95 -21.62
CA GLY A 185 12.94 4.11 -22.72
C GLY A 185 14.43 3.74 -22.58
N PRO A 186 14.94 2.77 -23.37
CA PRO A 186 16.38 2.55 -23.44
C PRO A 186 17.06 3.82 -23.97
N GLU A 187 18.05 4.34 -23.24
CA GLU A 187 18.92 5.39 -23.74
C GLU A 187 19.59 4.90 -25.03
N LEU A 188 19.40 5.65 -26.12
CA LEU A 188 20.04 5.45 -27.43
C LEU A 188 21.50 5.94 -27.38
#